data_AF-A0A925ZRY2-F1
#
_entry.id   AF-A0A925ZRY2-F1
#
_cell.length_a   1.000
_cell.length_b   1.000
_cell.length_c   1.000
_cell.angle_alpha   90.00
_cell.angle_beta   90.00
_cell.angle_gamma   90.00
#
_symmetry.space_group_name_H-M   'P 1'
#
loop_
_entity.id
_entity.type
_entity.pdbx_description
1 polymer ?
#
loop_
_entity_poly.entity_id
_entity_poly.type
_entity_poly.pdbx_seq_one_letter_code
_entity_poly.pdbx_strand_id
1 'polypeptide(L)'
;MQAKRWIVLGAVAAFTAGCPAEEDTDTGAGETTGNDESSGGGTVGMTGQMSTSVGTSASTEMTIGTEEESSGGPVPQENGALCEADAECVSGYCYVIELIGGICGECNADADCESGGCSLPNPLSSPPVGAHCNMGEPGAGCMSDEICQDGYVCATILEVPGILEAATCSECLEDVDCEAGTLCSPTYDVLNISGQNICREPGTVPNGEGCDFDGTGDMACMSGLCAAVNIMMLLEVGVCGDCEVDVDCTAPEVCLEASVDIVTGVVTPPICGTMP
;
A
#
# COMPACT_ATOMS: atom_id res chain seq x y z
N MET A 1 37.08 -50.65 12.87
CA MET A 1 37.78 -50.38 14.15
C MET A 1 38.22 -48.92 14.09
N GLN A 2 37.37 -48.00 14.54
CA GLN A 2 37.37 -47.36 15.87
C GLN A 2 38.49 -46.31 16.03
N ALA A 3 38.11 -45.18 16.63
CA ALA A 3 38.88 -43.98 17.01
C ALA A 3 38.83 -42.82 15.98
N LYS A 4 38.53 -41.57 16.34
CA LYS A 4 38.35 -40.93 17.67
C LYS A 4 37.57 -39.64 17.48
N ARG A 5 36.47 -39.49 18.24
CA ARG A 5 35.74 -38.23 18.45
C ARG A 5 36.59 -37.28 19.29
N TRP A 6 36.60 -36.00 18.93
CA TRP A 6 36.98 -34.91 19.83
C TRP A 6 35.75 -34.03 20.02
N ILE A 7 35.29 -33.98 21.27
CA ILE A 7 34.25 -33.07 21.76
C ILE A 7 35.00 -31.89 22.38
N VAL A 8 34.69 -30.67 21.95
CA VAL A 8 35.10 -29.44 22.66
C VAL A 8 33.87 -28.95 23.41
N LEU A 9 33.89 -29.11 24.74
CA LEU A 9 33.02 -28.41 25.68
C LEU A 9 33.57 -26.98 25.84
N GLY A 10 32.75 -25.96 25.57
CA GLY A 10 32.98 -24.56 25.92
C GLY A 10 31.82 -24.05 26.77
N ALA A 11 32.14 -23.45 27.91
CA ALA A 11 31.26 -23.27 29.06
C ALA A 11 30.18 -22.19 28.92
N VAL A 12 29.01 -22.48 29.50
CA VAL A 12 27.90 -21.54 29.78
C VAL A 12 28.24 -20.77 31.06
N ALA A 13 28.25 -19.45 30.99
CA ALA A 13 28.28 -18.57 32.16
C ALA A 13 26.89 -17.93 32.33
N ALA A 14 26.13 -18.43 33.30
CA ALA A 14 24.89 -17.83 33.77
C ALA A 14 25.21 -16.85 34.91
N PHE A 15 24.77 -15.60 34.78
CA PHE A 15 24.71 -14.65 35.89
C PHE A 15 23.25 -14.40 36.24
N THR A 16 22.83 -14.96 37.38
CA THR A 16 21.60 -14.58 38.10
C THR A 16 22.01 -13.74 39.30
N ALA A 17 21.48 -12.51 39.38
CA ALA A 17 21.51 -11.72 40.61
C ALA A 17 20.12 -11.09 40.79
N GLY A 18 19.41 -11.59 41.79
CA GLY A 18 18.11 -11.11 42.24
C GLY A 18 18.19 -9.91 43.17
N CYS A 19 17.00 -9.34 43.37
CA CYS A 19 16.58 -8.10 44.02
C CYS A 19 17.05 -7.88 45.47
N PRO A 20 16.86 -6.64 45.98
CA PRO A 20 16.00 -6.51 47.15
C PRO A 20 14.82 -5.56 46.92
N ALA A 21 13.68 -5.96 47.48
CA ALA A 21 12.46 -5.19 47.65
C ALA A 21 12.60 -4.25 48.87
N GLU A 22 11.94 -3.10 48.83
CA GLU A 22 11.51 -2.37 50.02
C GLU A 22 10.04 -1.96 49.87
N GLU A 23 9.32 -2.11 50.97
CA GLU A 23 7.87 -2.03 51.15
C GLU A 23 7.33 -0.60 51.34
N ASP A 24 6.04 -0.47 50.96
CA ASP A 24 4.95 0.33 51.53
C ASP A 24 5.04 1.87 51.66
N THR A 25 4.05 2.58 51.10
CA THR A 25 2.85 2.98 51.86
C THR A 25 1.71 3.47 50.94
N ASP A 26 0.55 2.84 51.12
CA ASP A 26 -0.85 3.21 50.91
C ASP A 26 -1.21 4.72 50.89
N THR A 27 -2.14 5.14 50.03
CA THR A 27 -3.45 5.78 50.38
C THR A 27 -4.15 6.28 49.10
N GLY A 28 -5.40 5.85 48.82
CA GLY A 28 -6.26 6.59 47.88
C GLY A 28 -7.44 5.84 47.29
N ALA A 29 -8.41 5.48 48.13
CA ALA A 29 -9.73 5.00 47.70
C ALA A 29 -10.52 6.05 46.91
N GLY A 30 -11.22 5.62 45.86
CA GLY A 30 -12.14 6.43 45.07
C GLY A 30 -13.03 5.54 44.20
N GLU A 31 -14.08 5.03 44.82
CA GLU A 31 -15.16 4.19 44.26
C GLU A 31 -16.16 5.04 43.47
N THR A 32 -16.54 4.62 42.25
CA THR A 32 -17.93 4.70 41.76
C THR A 32 -18.16 3.69 40.62
N THR A 33 -19.04 2.73 40.93
CA THR A 33 -20.07 2.06 40.11
C THR A 33 -20.58 2.86 38.90
N GLY A 34 -21.09 2.28 37.79
CA GLY A 34 -21.43 0.92 37.41
C GLY A 34 -22.19 0.91 36.07
N ASN A 35 -22.49 -0.32 35.58
CA ASN A 35 -23.48 -0.70 34.55
C ASN A 35 -23.24 -0.21 33.10
N ASP A 36 -23.66 -0.89 32.04
CA ASP A 36 -24.11 -2.25 31.73
C ASP A 36 -24.14 -2.32 30.18
N GLU A 37 -24.01 -3.54 29.67
CA GLU A 37 -24.63 -4.10 28.47
C GLU A 37 -24.98 -3.20 27.26
N SER A 38 -24.48 -3.55 26.06
CA SER A 38 -25.30 -4.25 25.06
C SER A 38 -24.63 -4.26 23.68
N SER A 39 -24.82 -5.41 23.01
CA SER A 39 -24.53 -5.74 21.62
C SER A 39 -25.06 -4.74 20.59
N GLY A 40 -24.42 -4.71 19.41
CA GLY A 40 -25.03 -4.21 18.19
C GLY A 40 -24.02 -4.06 17.05
N GLY A 41 -24.03 -5.02 16.12
CA GLY A 41 -23.37 -4.88 14.83
C GLY A 41 -24.01 -3.76 14.01
N GLY A 42 -23.21 -3.10 13.18
CA GLY A 42 -23.64 -2.03 12.30
C GLY A 42 -22.97 -2.15 10.94
N THR A 43 -23.70 -2.73 9.99
CA THR A 43 -23.50 -2.61 8.55
C THR A 43 -23.58 -1.14 8.13
N VAL A 44 -22.56 -0.63 7.44
CA VAL A 44 -22.59 0.71 6.86
C VAL A 44 -23.20 0.61 5.47
N GLY A 45 -24.53 0.76 5.41
CA GLY A 45 -25.26 1.04 4.17
C GLY A 45 -25.61 2.52 4.14
N MET A 46 -25.05 3.27 3.21
CA MET A 46 -25.46 4.66 2.97
C MET A 46 -26.62 4.70 1.97
N THR A 47 -27.81 4.99 2.50
CA THR A 47 -28.96 5.52 1.77
C THR A 47 -29.43 6.81 2.43
N GLY A 48 -29.74 7.83 1.64
CA GLY A 48 -30.32 9.11 2.08
C GLY A 48 -30.25 10.13 0.93
N GLN A 49 -31.27 10.43 0.11
CA GLN A 49 -32.71 10.75 0.26
C GLN A 49 -33.01 12.27 0.20
N MET A 50 -33.91 12.61 -0.74
CA MET A 50 -34.86 13.74 -0.83
C MET A 50 -34.40 15.20 -1.00
N SER A 51 -34.98 15.86 -2.01
CA SER A 51 -36.00 16.90 -1.75
C SER A 51 -36.92 17.23 -2.93
N THR A 52 -38.13 17.64 -2.55
CA THR A 52 -39.42 17.83 -3.22
C THR A 52 -39.57 19.07 -4.11
N SER A 53 -40.54 19.05 -5.05
CA SER A 53 -41.43 20.19 -5.37
C SER A 53 -42.72 19.76 -6.10
N VAL A 54 -43.73 20.63 -6.00
CA VAL A 54 -45.19 20.37 -6.05
C VAL A 54 -45.83 20.86 -7.36
N GLY A 55 -46.71 20.03 -7.94
CA GLY A 55 -48.05 20.38 -8.47
C GLY A 55 -48.22 21.14 -9.81
N THR A 56 -48.97 20.54 -10.75
CA THR A 56 -50.17 21.13 -11.41
C THR A 56 -50.85 20.06 -12.29
N SER A 57 -52.18 19.91 -12.15
CA SER A 57 -53.03 19.02 -12.96
C SER A 57 -53.49 19.68 -14.26
N ALA A 58 -53.46 18.95 -15.37
CA ALA A 58 -54.37 19.14 -16.50
C ALA A 58 -54.58 17.80 -17.24
N SER A 59 -55.85 17.38 -17.33
CA SER A 59 -56.31 16.15 -17.99
C SER A 59 -56.26 16.28 -19.52
N THR A 60 -55.96 15.19 -20.24
CA THR A 60 -56.85 14.51 -21.24
C THR A 60 -56.07 13.51 -22.10
N GLU A 61 -56.44 12.24 -21.92
CA GLU A 61 -56.52 11.08 -22.85
C GLU A 61 -55.50 10.83 -23.99
N MET A 62 -54.99 9.59 -23.93
CA MET A 62 -54.85 8.61 -25.02
C MET A 62 -53.68 8.77 -26.02
N THR A 63 -52.61 7.99 -25.78
CA THR A 63 -52.09 6.96 -26.71
C THR A 63 -51.11 6.07 -25.92
N ILE A 64 -51.40 4.76 -25.86
CA ILE A 64 -50.48 3.75 -25.31
C ILE A 64 -49.43 3.47 -26.37
N GLY A 65 -48.23 3.98 -26.13
CA GLY A 65 -46.97 3.56 -26.73
C GLY A 65 -45.92 3.76 -25.65
N THR A 66 -45.47 2.66 -25.05
CA THR A 66 -44.44 2.65 -24.00
C THR A 66 -43.11 3.11 -24.58
N GLU A 67 -42.89 4.42 -24.61
CA GLU A 67 -41.53 4.97 -24.68
C GLU A 67 -41.06 5.07 -23.24
N GLU A 68 -40.06 4.26 -22.88
CA GLU A 68 -39.38 4.43 -21.61
C GLU A 68 -38.68 5.79 -21.65
N GLU A 69 -39.27 6.78 -20.97
CA GLU A 69 -38.57 7.98 -20.55
C GLU A 69 -37.41 7.53 -19.65
N SER A 70 -36.26 7.29 -20.27
CA SER A 70 -34.98 7.24 -19.57
C SER A 70 -34.82 8.59 -18.87
N SER A 71 -35.12 8.61 -17.57
CA SER A 71 -34.80 9.73 -16.70
C SER A 71 -33.30 9.96 -16.85
N GLY A 72 -32.92 11.02 -17.56
CA GLY A 72 -31.57 11.28 -18.06
C GLY A 72 -30.54 11.47 -16.97
N GLY A 73 -30.16 10.37 -16.30
CA GLY A 73 -28.89 10.24 -15.63
C GLY A 73 -27.76 10.19 -16.67
N PRO A 74 -26.52 10.50 -16.26
CA PRO A 74 -25.37 10.28 -17.13
C PRO A 74 -25.35 8.84 -17.61
N VAL A 75 -25.03 8.64 -18.89
CA VAL A 75 -24.87 7.29 -19.46
C VAL A 75 -23.67 6.66 -18.75
N PRO A 76 -23.79 5.45 -18.18
CA PRO A 76 -22.67 4.76 -17.55
C PRO A 76 -21.50 4.64 -18.52
N GLN A 77 -20.30 4.89 -18.02
CA GLN A 77 -19.05 4.92 -18.76
C GLN A 77 -18.30 3.59 -18.65
N GLU A 78 -17.46 3.31 -19.63
CA GLU A 78 -16.61 2.12 -19.66
C GLU A 78 -15.47 2.21 -18.62
N ASN A 79 -14.83 1.08 -18.31
CA ASN A 79 -13.67 1.03 -17.43
C ASN A 79 -12.54 1.94 -17.96
N GLY A 80 -11.85 2.64 -17.04
CA GLY A 80 -10.84 3.66 -17.33
C GLY A 80 -11.40 5.07 -17.58
N ALA A 81 -12.72 5.24 -17.67
CA ALA A 81 -13.34 6.56 -17.72
C ALA A 81 -13.36 7.23 -16.34
N LEU A 82 -13.39 8.56 -16.32
CA LEU A 82 -13.55 9.32 -15.08
C LEU A 82 -14.99 9.21 -14.56
N CYS A 83 -15.13 9.16 -13.24
CA CYS A 83 -16.42 9.07 -12.55
C CYS A 83 -16.37 9.82 -11.20
N GLU A 84 -17.53 10.23 -10.73
CA GLU A 84 -17.73 10.77 -9.37
C GLU A 84 -18.52 9.80 -8.47
N ALA A 85 -19.21 8.83 -9.06
CA ALA A 85 -19.99 7.82 -8.36
C ALA A 85 -20.09 6.50 -9.14
N ASP A 86 -20.31 5.41 -8.42
CA ASP A 86 -20.48 4.05 -8.95
C ASP A 86 -21.50 3.94 -10.09
N ALA A 87 -22.61 4.68 -9.99
CA ALA A 87 -23.68 4.68 -10.98
C ALA A 87 -23.25 5.24 -12.36
N GLU A 88 -22.12 5.93 -12.41
CA GLU A 88 -21.54 6.46 -13.64
C GLU A 88 -20.66 5.45 -14.36
N CYS A 89 -20.47 4.24 -13.83
CA CYS A 89 -19.66 3.18 -14.41
C CYS A 89 -20.53 2.00 -14.85
N VAL A 90 -20.26 1.44 -16.04
CA VAL A 90 -20.97 0.26 -16.56
C VAL A 90 -20.83 -0.94 -15.61
N SER A 91 -19.67 -1.06 -14.98
CA SER A 91 -19.36 -2.05 -13.96
C SER A 91 -20.08 -1.82 -12.63
N GLY A 92 -20.52 -0.59 -12.36
CA GLY A 92 -21.02 -0.17 -11.05
C GLY A 92 -19.93 0.13 -10.02
N TYR A 93 -18.66 0.27 -10.43
CA TYR A 93 -17.56 0.57 -9.51
C TYR A 93 -16.75 1.78 -9.98
N CYS A 94 -16.79 2.83 -9.16
CA CYS A 94 -15.99 4.04 -9.31
C CYS A 94 -14.96 4.10 -8.17
N TYR A 95 -13.68 3.88 -8.49
CA TYR A 95 -12.62 4.02 -7.50
C TYR A 95 -12.24 5.49 -7.37
N VAL A 96 -12.54 6.11 -6.24
CA VAL A 96 -12.33 7.55 -6.00
C VAL A 96 -11.08 7.77 -5.17
N ILE A 97 -10.14 8.55 -5.71
CA ILE A 97 -9.00 9.08 -4.97
C ILE A 97 -9.28 10.56 -4.70
N GLU A 98 -9.32 10.97 -3.43
CA GLU A 98 -9.78 12.30 -3.00
C GLU A 98 -9.08 13.47 -3.73
N LEU A 99 -7.82 13.29 -4.15
CA LEU A 99 -7.02 14.35 -4.77
C LEU A 99 -7.20 14.47 -6.30
N ILE A 100 -7.57 13.38 -6.98
CA ILE A 100 -7.51 13.28 -8.46
C ILE A 100 -8.83 12.85 -9.11
N GLY A 101 -9.85 12.51 -8.31
CA GLY A 101 -11.16 12.08 -8.80
C GLY A 101 -11.29 10.56 -8.89
N GLY A 102 -12.39 10.11 -9.48
CA GLY A 102 -12.68 8.69 -9.65
C GLY A 102 -12.39 8.14 -11.03
N ILE A 103 -12.09 6.85 -11.09
CA ILE A 103 -11.93 6.08 -12.33
C ILE A 103 -12.79 4.82 -12.27
N CYS A 104 -13.54 4.56 -13.33
CA CYS A 104 -14.35 3.35 -13.46
C CYS A 104 -13.47 2.11 -13.54
N GLY A 105 -13.71 1.13 -12.67
CA GLY A 105 -13.01 -0.16 -12.63
C GLY A 105 -13.98 -1.34 -12.62
N GLU A 106 -13.49 -2.56 -12.76
CA GLU A 106 -14.27 -3.80 -12.66
C GLU A 106 -14.60 -4.20 -11.22
N CYS A 107 -13.86 -3.65 -10.26
CA CYS A 107 -13.95 -3.96 -8.84
C CYS A 107 -13.50 -2.74 -8.02
N ASN A 108 -13.91 -2.66 -6.75
CA ASN A 108 -13.36 -1.75 -5.75
C ASN A 108 -12.72 -2.52 -4.58
N ALA A 109 -13.10 -3.78 -4.38
CA ALA A 109 -12.57 -4.67 -3.37
C ALA A 109 -12.39 -6.10 -3.91
N ASP A 110 -11.57 -6.90 -3.23
CA ASP A 110 -11.34 -8.30 -3.59
C ASP A 110 -12.65 -9.11 -3.67
N ALA A 111 -13.63 -8.78 -2.83
CA ALA A 111 -14.94 -9.45 -2.78
C ALA A 111 -15.81 -9.20 -4.03
N ASP A 112 -15.47 -8.21 -4.86
CA ASP A 112 -16.17 -7.93 -6.12
C ASP A 112 -15.71 -8.89 -7.23
N CYS A 113 -14.59 -9.59 -7.03
CA CYS A 113 -14.03 -10.55 -7.97
C CYS A 113 -14.49 -11.98 -7.64
N GLU A 114 -14.81 -12.77 -8.68
CA GLU A 114 -15.23 -14.18 -8.51
C GLU A 114 -14.11 -15.04 -7.89
N SER A 115 -12.86 -14.66 -8.15
CA SER A 115 -11.65 -15.25 -7.58
C SER A 115 -10.50 -14.25 -7.66
N GLY A 116 -9.55 -14.35 -6.72
CA GLY A 116 -8.38 -13.48 -6.67
C GLY A 116 -8.72 -12.09 -6.13
N GLY A 117 -7.97 -11.07 -6.59
CA GLY A 117 -7.97 -9.75 -5.97
C GLY A 117 -8.45 -8.65 -6.90
N CYS A 118 -8.59 -7.45 -6.33
CA CYS A 118 -8.79 -6.24 -7.09
C CYS A 118 -7.46 -5.50 -7.26
N SER A 119 -7.06 -5.24 -8.51
CA SER A 119 -5.85 -4.47 -8.78
C SER A 119 -6.05 -2.99 -8.43
N LEU A 120 -4.93 -2.30 -8.20
CA LEU A 120 -4.93 -0.85 -8.00
C LEU A 120 -5.20 -0.15 -9.34
N PRO A 121 -6.10 0.85 -9.37
CA PRO A 121 -6.29 1.67 -10.56
C PRO A 121 -5.06 2.52 -10.82
N ASN A 122 -4.80 2.79 -12.10
CA ASN A 122 -3.69 3.60 -12.55
C ASN A 122 -4.19 4.87 -13.25
N PRO A 123 -4.41 5.99 -12.51
CA PRO A 123 -4.73 7.30 -13.06
C PRO A 123 -3.62 7.94 -13.90
N LEU A 124 -2.36 7.51 -13.73
CA LEU A 124 -1.19 8.09 -14.39
C LEU A 124 -0.95 7.49 -15.78
N SER A 125 -1.52 6.31 -16.05
CA SER A 125 -1.52 5.72 -17.39
C SER A 125 -2.29 6.59 -18.39
N SER A 126 -1.87 6.51 -19.66
CA SER A 126 -2.51 7.23 -20.77
C SER A 126 -2.88 6.25 -21.88
N PRO A 127 -4.14 5.81 -21.98
CA PRO A 127 -5.30 6.26 -21.19
C PRO A 127 -5.30 5.71 -19.75
N PRO A 128 -6.00 6.37 -18.80
CA PRO A 128 -6.17 5.87 -17.44
C PRO A 128 -6.76 4.46 -17.42
N VAL A 129 -6.31 3.64 -16.48
CA VAL A 129 -6.75 2.26 -16.33
C VAL A 129 -7.45 2.13 -14.98
N GLY A 130 -8.69 1.65 -15.00
CA GLY A 130 -9.42 1.33 -13.78
C GLY A 130 -8.90 0.06 -13.11
N ALA A 131 -9.33 -0.16 -11.87
CA ALA A 131 -9.11 -1.42 -11.19
C ALA A 131 -9.72 -2.58 -11.99
N HIS A 132 -9.06 -3.73 -12.01
CA HIS A 132 -9.52 -4.94 -12.67
C HIS A 132 -9.26 -6.16 -11.79
N CYS A 133 -10.06 -7.21 -11.97
CA CYS A 133 -9.88 -8.45 -11.22
C CYS A 133 -8.60 -9.17 -11.66
N ASN A 134 -7.84 -9.67 -10.70
CA ASN A 134 -6.61 -10.42 -10.89
C ASN A 134 -6.70 -11.81 -10.24
N MET A 135 -5.63 -12.61 -10.32
CA MET A 135 -5.60 -13.97 -9.79
C MET A 135 -4.57 -14.13 -8.65
N GLY A 136 -4.24 -13.04 -7.95
CA GLY A 136 -3.31 -13.04 -6.82
C GLY A 136 -1.85 -13.30 -7.22
N GLU A 137 -1.49 -13.03 -8.47
CA GLU A 137 -0.11 -13.15 -8.94
C GLU A 137 0.84 -12.13 -8.28
N PRO A 138 2.17 -12.31 -8.36
CA PRO A 138 3.13 -11.41 -7.72
C PRO A 138 2.98 -9.97 -8.22
N GLY A 139 2.92 -9.04 -7.29
CA GLY A 139 2.67 -7.62 -7.55
C GLY A 139 1.24 -7.27 -7.93
N ALA A 140 0.32 -8.23 -7.97
CA ALA A 140 -1.10 -7.96 -8.14
C ALA A 140 -1.69 -7.32 -6.88
N GLY A 141 -2.64 -6.40 -7.06
CA GLY A 141 -3.32 -5.76 -5.94
C GLY A 141 -4.14 -6.76 -5.11
N CYS A 142 -4.13 -6.56 -3.80
CA CYS A 142 -4.83 -7.39 -2.84
C CYS A 142 -5.27 -6.54 -1.64
N MET A 143 -6.24 -7.04 -0.89
CA MET A 143 -6.67 -6.50 0.40
C MET A 143 -6.54 -7.54 1.53
N SER A 144 -6.32 -8.82 1.19
CA SER A 144 -6.09 -9.87 2.16
C SER A 144 -5.16 -10.97 1.64
N ASP A 145 -4.51 -11.69 2.55
CA ASP A 145 -3.56 -12.76 2.22
C ASP A 145 -4.21 -13.92 1.46
N GLU A 146 -5.50 -14.18 1.68
CA GLU A 146 -6.22 -15.30 1.05
C GLU A 146 -6.38 -15.14 -0.46
N ILE A 147 -6.19 -13.92 -0.96
CA ILE A 147 -6.23 -13.62 -2.40
C ILE A 147 -4.95 -14.01 -3.09
N CYS A 148 -3.82 -13.88 -2.39
CA CYS A 148 -2.51 -14.10 -2.97
C CYS A 148 -2.26 -15.58 -3.25
N GLN A 149 -1.55 -15.86 -4.34
CA GLN A 149 -1.14 -17.22 -4.67
C GLN A 149 -0.24 -17.81 -3.58
N ASP A 150 -0.19 -19.14 -3.50
CA ASP A 150 0.66 -19.86 -2.54
C ASP A 150 2.11 -19.33 -2.58
N GLY A 151 2.60 -18.91 -1.41
CA GLY A 151 3.95 -18.35 -1.26
C GLY A 151 4.02 -16.82 -1.31
N TYR A 152 2.89 -16.13 -1.43
CA TYR A 152 2.80 -14.68 -1.34
C TYR A 152 1.87 -14.24 -0.21
N VAL A 153 2.10 -13.03 0.28
CA VAL A 153 1.35 -12.35 1.36
C VAL A 153 0.95 -10.97 0.88
N CYS A 154 -0.18 -10.46 1.35
CA CYS A 154 -0.66 -9.16 0.96
C CYS A 154 0.08 -8.08 1.74
N ALA A 155 1.07 -7.44 1.09
CA ALA A 155 1.93 -6.46 1.72
C ALA A 155 1.60 -5.06 1.23
N THR A 156 1.51 -4.09 2.15
CA THR A 156 1.43 -2.69 1.80
C THR A 156 2.78 -2.25 1.21
N ILE A 157 2.76 -1.85 -0.06
CA ILE A 157 3.95 -1.37 -0.77
C ILE A 157 4.01 0.16 -0.76
N LEU A 158 2.85 0.81 -0.72
CA LEU A 158 2.75 2.26 -0.83
C LEU A 158 1.59 2.77 0.00
N GLU A 159 1.89 3.59 1.01
CA GLU A 159 0.89 4.18 1.91
C GLU A 159 1.09 5.69 1.96
N VAL A 160 0.06 6.41 1.52
CA VAL A 160 -0.09 7.85 1.72
C VAL A 160 -1.28 8.05 2.65
N PRO A 161 -1.04 8.35 3.94
CA PRO A 161 -2.08 8.45 4.94
C PRO A 161 -3.24 9.35 4.50
N GLY A 162 -4.44 8.76 4.42
CA GLY A 162 -5.66 9.46 4.03
C GLY A 162 -5.82 9.74 2.53
N ILE A 163 -4.91 9.28 1.67
CA ILE A 163 -5.00 9.49 0.20
C ILE A 163 -5.03 8.16 -0.55
N LEU A 164 -4.07 7.27 -0.28
CA LEU A 164 -3.88 6.04 -1.04
C LEU A 164 -3.22 4.99 -0.16
N GLU A 165 -3.81 3.80 -0.10
CA GLU A 165 -3.17 2.61 0.45
C GLU A 165 -3.14 1.57 -0.66
N ALA A 166 -1.94 1.13 -1.00
CA ALA A 166 -1.65 0.23 -2.09
C ALA A 166 -0.93 -0.99 -1.55
N ALA A 167 -1.65 -2.10 -1.48
CA ALA A 167 -1.15 -3.40 -1.09
C ALA A 167 -1.14 -4.36 -2.28
N THR A 168 -0.09 -5.17 -2.35
CA THR A 168 0.11 -6.15 -3.42
C THR A 168 0.66 -7.47 -2.89
N CYS A 169 0.41 -8.55 -3.65
CA CYS A 169 0.91 -9.87 -3.33
C CYS A 169 2.44 -9.91 -3.45
N SER A 170 3.10 -10.11 -2.32
CA SER A 170 4.55 -9.99 -2.14
C SER A 170 5.15 -11.25 -1.53
N GLU A 171 6.44 -11.49 -1.73
CA GLU A 171 7.12 -12.69 -1.21
C GLU A 171 7.35 -12.62 0.31
N CYS A 172 7.37 -11.41 0.87
CA CYS A 172 7.70 -11.15 2.27
C CYS A 172 6.99 -9.88 2.77
N LEU A 173 6.75 -9.81 4.08
CA LEU A 173 6.39 -8.56 4.77
C LEU A 173 7.62 -7.96 5.46
N GLU A 174 8.42 -8.83 6.07
CA GLU A 174 9.60 -8.47 6.84
C GLU A 174 10.77 -9.40 6.50
N ASP A 175 11.99 -9.03 6.89
CA ASP A 175 13.20 -9.85 6.70
C ASP A 175 13.09 -11.26 7.29
N VAL A 176 12.25 -11.45 8.31
CA VAL A 176 12.06 -12.75 8.96
C VAL A 176 11.27 -13.74 8.09
N ASP A 177 10.52 -13.25 7.11
CA ASP A 177 9.79 -14.09 6.15
C ASP A 177 10.72 -14.65 5.06
N CYS A 178 11.89 -14.03 4.90
CA CYS A 178 12.89 -14.43 3.94
C CYS A 178 13.81 -15.56 4.47
N GLU A 179 14.48 -16.26 3.54
CA GLU A 179 15.49 -17.25 3.92
C GLU A 179 16.62 -16.61 4.76
N ALA A 180 17.25 -17.41 5.63
CA ALA A 180 18.28 -16.88 6.52
C ALA A 180 19.44 -16.21 5.73
N GLY A 181 19.56 -14.90 5.89
CA GLY A 181 20.60 -14.09 5.23
C GLY A 181 20.14 -13.30 4.01
N THR A 182 18.85 -13.32 3.67
CA THR A 182 18.22 -12.41 2.72
C THR A 182 17.38 -11.34 3.44
N LEU A 183 17.06 -10.26 2.71
CA LEU A 183 16.32 -9.09 3.18
C LEU A 183 15.08 -8.89 2.32
N CYS A 184 14.01 -8.42 2.94
CA CYS A 184 12.77 -8.07 2.28
C CYS A 184 12.90 -6.66 1.70
N SER A 185 13.05 -6.54 0.38
CA SER A 185 13.24 -5.24 -0.28
C SER A 185 12.05 -4.94 -1.20
N PRO A 186 11.48 -3.72 -1.14
CA PRO A 186 10.43 -3.32 -2.05
C PRO A 186 10.98 -3.13 -3.47
N THR A 187 10.19 -3.49 -4.47
CA THR A 187 10.37 -3.12 -5.87
C THR A 187 9.19 -2.30 -6.29
N TYR A 188 9.43 -1.06 -6.74
CA TYR A 188 8.37 -0.14 -7.13
C TYR A 188 8.25 -0.05 -8.65
N ASP A 189 7.02 -0.10 -9.16
CA ASP A 189 6.67 0.29 -10.52
C ASP A 189 5.80 1.54 -10.45
N VAL A 190 6.47 2.70 -10.48
CA VAL A 190 5.83 4.01 -10.35
C VAL A 190 4.87 4.28 -11.51
N LEU A 191 5.16 3.75 -12.71
CA LEU A 191 4.28 3.96 -13.87
C LEU A 191 2.96 3.25 -13.70
N ASN A 192 2.99 2.06 -13.10
CA ASN A 192 1.81 1.24 -12.93
C ASN A 192 1.13 1.42 -11.56
N ILE A 193 1.72 2.23 -10.67
CA ILE A 193 1.30 2.34 -9.26
C ILE A 193 1.18 0.94 -8.66
N SER A 194 2.25 0.17 -8.84
CA SER A 194 2.33 -1.21 -8.37
C SER A 194 3.74 -1.48 -7.83
N GLY A 195 3.93 -2.70 -7.35
CA GLY A 195 5.20 -3.13 -6.81
C GLY A 195 5.03 -4.44 -6.06
N GLN A 196 6.10 -4.91 -5.45
CA GLN A 196 6.08 -6.07 -4.56
C GLN A 196 7.33 -6.07 -3.68
N ASN A 197 7.21 -6.64 -2.49
CA ASN A 197 8.38 -6.96 -1.69
C ASN A 197 8.93 -8.32 -2.11
N ILE A 198 10.25 -8.40 -2.23
CA ILE A 198 10.96 -9.61 -2.67
C ILE A 198 12.18 -9.86 -1.81
N CYS A 199 12.48 -11.14 -1.58
CA CYS A 199 13.64 -11.52 -0.80
C CYS A 199 14.91 -11.39 -1.65
N ARG A 200 15.82 -10.50 -1.24
CA ARG A 200 17.08 -10.21 -1.94
C ARG A 200 18.27 -10.50 -1.05
N GLU A 201 19.39 -10.87 -1.66
CA GLU A 201 20.66 -10.94 -0.92
C GLU A 201 21.14 -9.51 -0.57
N PRO A 202 21.79 -9.31 0.59
CA PRO A 202 22.39 -8.03 0.93
C PRO A 202 23.39 -7.56 -0.14
N GLY A 203 23.36 -6.26 -0.46
CA GLY A 203 24.27 -5.62 -1.41
C GLY A 203 24.00 -6.00 -2.86
N THR A 204 22.76 -6.38 -3.22
CA THR A 204 22.40 -6.77 -4.59
C THR A 204 21.43 -5.82 -5.28
N VAL A 205 20.79 -4.91 -4.55
CA VAL A 205 19.80 -3.98 -5.10
C VAL A 205 20.52 -2.83 -5.82
N PRO A 206 20.32 -2.66 -7.14
CA PRO A 206 20.95 -1.58 -7.89
C PRO A 206 20.54 -0.17 -7.47
N ASN A 207 21.39 0.80 -7.73
CA ASN A 207 21.03 2.21 -7.59
C ASN A 207 19.83 2.53 -8.48
N GLY A 208 18.84 3.22 -7.92
CA GLY A 208 17.58 3.58 -8.58
C GLY A 208 16.43 2.60 -8.31
N GLU A 209 16.71 1.48 -7.65
CA GLU A 209 15.69 0.52 -7.22
C GLU A 209 15.26 0.78 -5.77
N GLY A 210 14.09 0.25 -5.41
CA GLY A 210 13.49 0.43 -4.09
C GLY A 210 14.26 -0.26 -2.96
N CYS A 211 14.27 0.37 -1.79
CA CYS A 211 14.82 -0.19 -0.56
C CYS A 211 13.95 0.16 0.65
N ASP A 212 14.04 -0.66 1.69
CA ASP A 212 13.35 -0.45 2.95
C ASP A 212 14.04 0.67 3.76
N PHE A 213 13.56 1.91 3.59
CA PHE A 213 14.14 3.09 4.22
C PHE A 213 14.08 3.06 5.76
N ASP A 214 13.02 2.49 6.32
CA ASP A 214 12.80 2.47 7.78
C ASP A 214 13.46 1.27 8.47
N GLY A 215 13.96 0.29 7.72
CA GLY A 215 14.57 -0.93 8.24
C GLY A 215 15.94 -1.23 7.65
N THR A 216 16.04 -2.26 6.82
CA THR A 216 17.33 -2.85 6.40
C THR A 216 17.79 -2.43 5.00
N GLY A 217 17.20 -1.37 4.44
CA GLY A 217 17.43 -0.91 3.08
C GLY A 217 18.89 -0.67 2.72
N ASP A 218 19.67 -0.04 3.60
CA ASP A 218 21.12 0.17 3.40
C ASP A 218 21.85 -1.15 3.11
N MET A 219 21.49 -2.22 3.81
CA MET A 219 22.10 -3.52 3.62
C MET A 219 21.67 -4.19 2.31
N ALA A 220 20.50 -3.84 1.77
CA ALA A 220 20.04 -4.37 0.48
C ALA A 220 20.75 -3.71 -0.71
N CYS A 221 21.06 -2.41 -0.60
CA CYS A 221 21.65 -1.60 -1.66
C CYS A 221 23.10 -2.00 -2.01
N MET A 222 23.42 -2.08 -3.31
CA MET A 222 24.78 -2.35 -3.80
C MET A 222 25.79 -1.31 -3.32
N SER A 223 25.36 -0.06 -3.14
CA SER A 223 26.16 1.04 -2.60
C SER A 223 26.33 0.98 -1.08
N GLY A 224 25.44 0.24 -0.39
CA GLY A 224 25.32 0.26 1.07
C GLY A 224 24.49 1.43 1.61
N LEU A 225 23.78 2.18 0.75
CA LEU A 225 23.03 3.38 1.13
C LEU A 225 21.64 3.41 0.47
N CYS A 226 20.62 3.61 1.31
CA CYS A 226 19.22 3.77 0.95
C CYS A 226 18.79 5.19 1.32
N ALA A 227 18.50 6.04 0.33
CA ALA A 227 18.05 7.40 0.59
C ALA A 227 16.54 7.53 0.41
N ALA A 228 15.92 8.40 1.19
CA ALA A 228 14.55 8.81 0.98
C ALA A 228 14.41 9.61 -0.33
N VAL A 229 13.41 9.27 -1.14
CA VAL A 229 12.95 10.08 -2.25
C VAL A 229 11.51 10.51 -2.01
N ASN A 230 11.26 11.79 -2.21
CA ASN A 230 9.93 12.37 -2.10
C ASN A 230 9.24 12.37 -3.46
N ILE A 231 8.17 11.58 -3.61
CA ILE A 231 7.30 11.57 -4.79
C ILE A 231 6.25 12.66 -4.58
N MET A 232 6.41 13.77 -5.30
CA MET A 232 5.50 14.93 -5.27
C MET A 232 5.25 15.55 -3.87
N MET A 233 6.17 15.35 -2.91
CA MET A 233 5.99 15.74 -1.49
C MET A 233 4.79 15.07 -0.80
N LEU A 234 4.24 14.00 -1.39
CA LEU A 234 3.10 13.27 -0.84
C LEU A 234 3.51 11.94 -0.23
N LEU A 235 4.57 11.33 -0.77
CA LEU A 235 5.04 10.03 -0.38
C LEU A 235 6.56 10.03 -0.29
N GLU A 236 7.08 9.46 0.78
CA GLU A 236 8.50 9.18 0.95
C GLU A 236 8.73 7.68 0.76
N VAL A 237 9.61 7.30 -0.15
CA VAL A 237 10.02 5.91 -0.37
C VAL A 237 11.54 5.80 -0.36
N GLY A 238 12.09 4.63 -0.01
CA GLY A 238 13.52 4.39 -0.08
C GLY A 238 13.98 4.03 -1.49
N VAL A 239 15.07 4.64 -1.95
CA VAL A 239 15.74 4.28 -3.20
C VAL A 239 17.24 4.14 -2.96
N CYS A 240 17.83 3.07 -3.48
CA CYS A 240 19.27 2.85 -3.41
C CYS A 240 20.03 3.89 -4.24
N GLY A 241 21.14 4.41 -3.72
CA GLY A 241 22.01 5.30 -4.48
C GLY A 241 23.38 5.52 -3.86
N ASP A 242 24.16 6.43 -4.43
CA ASP A 242 25.56 6.60 -4.05
C ASP A 242 25.76 7.45 -2.79
N CYS A 243 24.73 8.14 -2.33
CA CYS A 243 24.76 8.99 -1.15
C CYS A 243 23.37 9.14 -0.53
N GLU A 244 23.32 9.38 0.78
CA GLU A 244 22.13 9.86 1.49
C GLU A 244 22.31 11.34 1.86
N VAL A 245 23.53 11.72 2.20
CA VAL A 245 23.90 13.06 2.68
C VAL A 245 25.24 13.51 2.11
N ASP A 246 25.52 14.83 2.14
CA ASP A 246 26.76 15.41 1.59
C ASP A 246 28.06 14.78 2.12
N VAL A 247 28.04 14.23 3.33
CA VAL A 247 29.22 13.61 3.95
C VAL A 247 29.59 12.26 3.32
N ASP A 248 28.68 11.64 2.58
CA ASP A 248 28.95 10.41 1.82
C ASP A 248 29.76 10.71 0.54
N CYS A 249 29.77 11.99 0.12
CA CYS A 249 30.44 12.43 -1.09
C CYS A 249 31.86 12.95 -0.83
N THR A 250 32.73 12.80 -1.84
CA THR A 250 34.09 13.33 -1.77
C THR A 250 34.08 14.82 -2.11
N ALA A 251 34.49 15.67 -1.17
CA ALA A 251 34.61 17.11 -1.43
C ALA A 251 35.41 17.39 -2.73
N PRO A 252 34.89 18.21 -3.66
CA PRO A 252 33.84 19.22 -3.49
C PRO A 252 32.41 18.77 -3.87
N GLU A 253 32.17 17.48 -4.08
CA GLU A 253 30.85 16.96 -4.45
C GLU A 253 29.86 17.06 -3.27
N VAL A 254 28.59 17.18 -3.61
CA VAL A 254 27.44 17.17 -2.69
C VAL A 254 26.51 16.04 -3.09
N CYS A 255 25.66 15.60 -2.18
CA CYS A 255 24.66 14.59 -2.51
C CYS A 255 23.53 15.26 -3.28
N LEU A 256 23.36 14.88 -4.54
CA LEU A 256 22.21 15.30 -5.33
C LEU A 256 21.03 14.42 -4.96
N GLU A 257 19.92 15.05 -4.55
CA GLU A 257 18.72 14.34 -4.13
C GLU A 257 18.18 13.43 -5.24
N ALA A 258 17.63 12.29 -4.82
CA ALA A 258 16.89 11.42 -5.69
C ALA A 258 15.66 12.15 -6.26
N SER A 259 15.23 11.79 -7.46
CA SER A 259 13.99 12.32 -8.03
C SER A 259 13.25 11.28 -8.84
N VAL A 260 11.92 11.37 -8.83
CA VAL A 260 11.05 10.49 -9.60
C VAL A 260 10.33 11.32 -10.65
N ASP A 261 10.57 11.02 -11.93
CA ASP A 261 9.78 11.57 -13.02
C ASP A 261 8.53 10.71 -13.20
N ILE A 262 7.41 11.16 -12.64
CA ILE A 262 6.10 10.49 -12.70
C ILE A 262 5.55 10.34 -14.12
N VAL A 263 6.05 11.11 -15.09
CA VAL A 263 5.58 11.04 -16.49
C VAL A 263 6.30 9.90 -17.22
N THR A 264 7.57 9.69 -16.91
CA THR A 264 8.39 8.65 -17.56
C THR A 264 8.59 7.42 -16.70
N GLY A 265 8.26 7.47 -15.41
CA GLY A 265 8.53 6.43 -14.44
C GLY A 265 9.99 6.35 -14.00
N VAL A 266 10.83 7.25 -14.50
CA VAL A 266 12.28 7.14 -14.29
C VAL A 266 12.60 7.64 -12.89
N VAL A 267 13.16 6.73 -12.09
CA VAL A 267 13.79 7.05 -10.81
C VAL A 267 15.23 7.44 -11.10
N THR A 268 15.58 8.69 -10.81
CA THR A 268 16.96 9.15 -10.78
C THR A 268 17.49 8.93 -9.36
N PRO A 269 18.44 8.01 -9.15
CA PRO A 269 19.00 7.76 -7.83
C PRO A 269 19.77 8.98 -7.31
N PRO A 270 19.95 9.07 -5.99
CA PRO A 270 20.84 10.07 -5.43
C PRO A 270 22.28 9.74 -5.81
N ILE A 271 23.01 10.76 -6.27
CA ILE A 271 24.39 10.62 -6.73
C ILE A 271 25.26 11.74 -6.17
N CYS A 272 26.53 11.42 -5.92
CA CYS A 272 27.52 12.44 -5.65
C CYS A 272 27.82 13.23 -6.92
N GLY A 273 27.65 14.55 -6.84
CA GLY A 273 27.86 15.43 -7.98
C GLY A 273 28.18 16.85 -7.58
N THR A 274 28.58 17.66 -8.55
CA THR A 274 28.73 19.10 -8.34
C THR A 274 27.39 19.78 -8.51
N MET A 275 26.98 20.61 -7.55
CA MET A 275 25.78 21.44 -7.68
C MET A 275 25.88 22.27 -8.98
N PRO A 276 24.86 22.20 -9.88
CA PRO A 276 24.88 22.93 -11.14
C PRO A 276 24.84 24.46 -10.99
#